data_AF-A0A0V1BBJ9-F1
#
_entry.id   AF-A0A0V1BBJ9-F1
#
_cell.length_a   1.000
_cell.length_b   1.000
_cell.length_c   1.000
_cell.angle_alpha   90.00
_cell.angle_beta   90.00
_cell.angle_gamma   90.00
#
_symmetry.space_group_name_H-M   'P 1'
#
loop_
_entity.id
_entity.type
_entity.pdbx_description
1 polymer ?
#
loop_
_entity_poly.entity_id
_entity_poly.type
_entity_poly.pdbx_seq_one_letter_code
_entity_poly.pdbx_strand_id
1 'polypeptide(L)'
;MLRVESFTTGKVLELNDNDRQAIRQTWQKIGDHTLWAQRLFAKILVACPAFSKATSFHSLSGKHLLNDAKFRSFCQRFADFWQNLVQLLCVSDDPADWQQAVDNIRGLGQRHSLNRKVTFEAPIWLMIKNEIVLSITGYSDICRSKDCLSWNKLLMFTVAEMKSAFNEGVRRRSHMRPQSQVYAEPGSDDSIGCPFSFYISNANSSSSSSSTPVVPDPQQCNEQTTSL
;
A
#
# COMPACT_ATOMS: atom_id res chain seq x y z
N MET A 1 -22.84 11.37 -2.91
CA MET A 1 -22.63 10.58 -1.67
C MET A 1 -22.12 9.19 -2.02
N LEU A 2 -20.90 8.87 -1.59
CA LEU A 2 -20.27 7.56 -1.73
C LEU A 2 -20.58 6.70 -0.49
N ARG A 3 -21.05 5.48 -0.71
CA ARG A 3 -21.20 4.45 0.34
C ARG A 3 -20.56 3.16 -0.15
N VAL A 4 -19.43 2.79 0.44
CA VAL A 4 -18.70 1.56 0.12
C VAL A 4 -18.90 0.57 1.26
N GLU A 5 -19.44 -0.60 0.95
CA GLU A 5 -19.65 -1.66 1.93
C GLU A 5 -18.67 -2.81 1.66
N SER A 6 -17.90 -3.20 2.66
CA SER A 6 -17.08 -4.41 2.58
C SER A 6 -17.98 -5.62 2.75
N PHE A 7 -18.25 -6.34 1.67
CA PHE A 7 -19.02 -7.59 1.70
C PHE A 7 -18.43 -8.65 2.64
N THR A 8 -17.14 -8.56 2.97
CA THR A 8 -16.50 -9.54 3.88
C THR A 8 -16.72 -9.22 5.35
N THR A 9 -16.79 -7.94 5.74
CA THR A 9 -16.84 -7.54 7.15
C THR A 9 -18.14 -6.84 7.55
N GLY A 10 -18.97 -6.46 6.58
CA GLY A 10 -20.15 -5.62 6.78
C GLY A 10 -19.82 -4.18 7.15
N LYS A 11 -18.54 -3.77 7.14
CA LYS A 11 -18.15 -2.38 7.45
C LYS A 11 -18.47 -1.47 6.28
N VAL A 12 -18.83 -0.24 6.61
CA VAL A 12 -19.24 0.77 5.64
C VAL A 12 -18.33 1.98 5.75
N LEU A 13 -17.86 2.46 4.59
CA LEU A 13 -17.26 3.77 4.42
C LEU A 13 -18.28 4.70 3.78
N GLU A 14 -18.62 5.78 4.48
CA GLU A 14 -19.49 6.83 3.97
C GLU A 14 -18.69 8.12 3.81
N LEU A 15 -18.54 8.56 2.56
CA LEU A 15 -17.90 9.82 2.21
C LEU A 15 -18.90 10.64 1.38
N ASN A 16 -19.28 11.81 1.88
CA ASN A 16 -20.03 12.74 1.04
C ASN A 16 -19.08 13.42 0.03
N ASP A 17 -19.63 14.16 -0.93
CA ASP A 17 -18.83 14.76 -2.00
C ASP A 17 -17.82 15.79 -1.45
N ASN A 18 -18.22 16.42 -0.34
CA ASN A 18 -17.43 17.31 0.49
C ASN A 18 -16.21 16.61 1.12
N ASP A 19 -16.36 15.37 1.62
CA ASP A 19 -15.28 14.55 2.16
C ASP A 19 -14.32 14.12 1.04
N ARG A 20 -14.86 13.64 -0.10
CA ARG A 20 -14.06 13.23 -1.27
C ARG A 20 -13.24 14.39 -1.81
N GLN A 21 -13.84 15.58 -1.90
CA GLN A 21 -13.13 16.80 -2.33
C GLN A 21 -12.01 17.18 -1.36
N ALA A 22 -12.27 17.17 -0.05
CA ALA A 22 -11.25 17.50 0.96
C ALA A 22 -10.04 16.56 0.88
N ILE A 23 -10.28 15.25 0.76
CA ILE A 23 -9.22 14.23 0.61
C ILE A 23 -8.43 14.48 -0.67
N ARG A 24 -9.10 14.66 -1.83
CA ARG A 24 -8.42 14.93 -3.11
C ARG A 24 -7.53 16.16 -3.03
N GLN A 25 -8.07 17.28 -2.56
CA GLN A 25 -7.36 18.55 -2.54
C GLN A 25 -6.15 18.51 -1.60
N THR A 26 -6.30 17.93 -0.41
CA THR A 26 -5.19 17.82 0.54
C THR A 26 -4.13 16.81 0.09
N TRP A 27 -4.53 15.72 -0.57
CA TRP A 27 -3.60 14.77 -1.18
C TRP A 27 -2.80 15.39 -2.33
N GLN A 28 -3.46 16.16 -3.20
CA GLN A 28 -2.83 16.84 -4.34
C GLN A 28 -1.85 17.94 -3.93
N LYS A 29 -2.03 18.56 -2.75
CA LYS A 29 -1.08 19.56 -2.22
C LYS A 29 0.28 18.96 -1.85
N ILE A 30 0.36 17.64 -1.68
CA ILE A 30 1.62 16.94 -1.44
C ILE A 30 2.33 16.83 -2.79
N GLY A 31 3.41 17.60 -2.97
CA GLY A 31 4.14 17.61 -4.25
C GLY A 31 4.84 16.28 -4.57
N ASP A 32 5.58 15.74 -3.61
CA ASP A 32 6.26 14.44 -3.75
C ASP A 32 5.77 13.48 -2.66
N HIS A 33 4.87 12.57 -3.05
CA HIS A 33 4.28 11.58 -2.14
C HIS A 33 5.30 10.57 -1.62
N THR A 34 6.34 10.25 -2.39
CA THR A 34 7.37 9.30 -1.96
C THR A 34 8.28 9.92 -0.91
N LEU A 35 8.66 11.18 -1.10
CA LEU A 35 9.39 11.95 -0.09
C LEU A 35 8.53 12.19 1.16
N TRP A 36 7.23 12.45 1.00
CA TRP A 36 6.29 12.52 2.13
C TRP A 36 6.30 11.22 2.93
N ALA A 37 6.17 10.07 2.28
CA ALA A 37 6.21 8.77 2.94
C ALA A 37 7.55 8.52 3.64
N GLN A 38 8.68 8.90 3.03
CA GLN A 38 10.00 8.80 3.67
C GLN A 38 10.08 9.62 4.96
N ARG A 39 9.61 10.88 4.94
CA ARG A 39 9.59 11.75 6.12
C ARG A 39 8.68 11.20 7.21
N LEU A 40 7.50 10.73 6.83
CA LEU A 40 6.53 10.09 7.72
C LEU A 40 7.14 8.88 8.43
N PHE A 41 7.71 7.94 7.67
CA PHE A 41 8.25 6.72 8.26
C PHE A 41 9.57 6.93 8.98
N ALA A 42 10.42 7.88 8.57
CA ALA A 42 11.59 8.25 9.36
C ALA A 42 11.17 8.70 10.78
N LYS A 43 10.10 9.48 10.90
CA LYS A 43 9.54 9.88 12.20
C LYS A 43 8.96 8.68 12.98
N ILE A 44 8.16 7.84 12.33
CA ILE A 44 7.52 6.68 12.98
C ILE A 44 8.56 5.66 13.45
N LEU A 45 9.61 5.40 12.67
CA LEU A 45 10.66 4.44 13.02
C LEU A 45 11.46 4.87 14.26
N VAL A 46 11.63 6.18 14.46
CA VAL A 46 12.22 6.75 15.68
C VAL A 46 11.26 6.65 16.86
N ALA A 47 9.98 6.98 16.65
CA ALA A 47 8.96 6.98 17.71
C ALA A 47 8.51 5.58 18.15
N CYS A 48 8.66 4.56 17.29
CA CYS A 48 8.17 3.21 17.53
C CYS A 48 9.26 2.15 17.26
N PRO A 49 10.11 1.83 18.26
CA PRO A 49 11.15 0.82 18.12
C PRO A 49 10.62 -0.57 17.75
N ALA A 50 9.43 -0.94 18.24
CA ALA A 50 8.79 -2.22 17.88
C ALA A 50 8.49 -2.31 16.37
N PHE A 51 7.93 -1.25 15.79
CA PHE A 51 7.69 -1.15 14.35
C PHE A 51 9.00 -1.14 13.56
N SER A 52 10.02 -0.46 14.07
CA SER A 52 11.36 -0.42 13.46
C SER A 52 12.05 -1.79 13.40
N LYS A 53 11.90 -2.59 14.47
CA LYS A 53 12.36 -3.98 14.49
C LYS A 53 11.56 -4.85 13.52
N ALA A 54 10.23 -4.73 13.49
CA ALA A 54 9.37 -5.49 12.59
C ALA A 54 9.66 -5.22 11.10
N THR A 55 10.04 -3.98 10.78
CA THR A 55 10.38 -3.54 9.41
C THR A 55 11.85 -3.77 9.03
N SER A 56 12.67 -4.26 9.97
CA SER A 56 14.12 -4.46 9.78
C SER A 56 14.91 -3.18 9.45
N PHE A 57 14.37 -2.00 9.77
CA PHE A 57 15.06 -0.71 9.61
C PHE A 57 15.72 -0.19 10.90
N HIS A 58 15.61 -0.94 12.01
CA HIS A 58 16.15 -0.56 13.32
C HIS A 58 17.66 -0.27 13.38
N SER A 59 18.45 -0.79 12.44
CA SER A 59 19.89 -0.55 12.35
C SER A 59 20.25 0.68 11.50
N LEU A 60 19.26 1.31 10.85
CA LEU A 60 19.47 2.46 9.97
C LEU A 60 18.98 3.74 10.64
N SER A 61 19.73 4.84 10.47
CA SER A 61 19.35 6.15 11.01
C SER A 61 19.78 7.29 10.09
N GLY A 62 19.13 8.45 10.25
CA GLY A 62 19.47 9.68 9.54
C GLY A 62 19.60 9.49 8.03
N LYS A 63 20.73 9.92 7.47
CA LYS A 63 21.01 9.84 6.03
C LYS A 63 21.12 8.40 5.51
N HIS A 64 21.55 7.44 6.33
CA HIS A 64 21.66 6.04 5.91
C HIS A 64 20.29 5.42 5.64
N LEU A 65 19.30 5.75 6.47
CA LEU A 65 17.91 5.32 6.24
C LEU A 65 17.36 5.91 4.94
N LEU A 66 17.53 7.22 4.73
CA LEU A 66 16.99 7.91 3.56
C LEU A 66 17.63 7.45 2.23
N ASN A 67 18.88 6.99 2.28
CA ASN A 67 19.59 6.47 1.11
C ASN A 67 19.39 4.97 0.88
N ASP A 68 18.78 4.25 1.84
CA ASP A 68 18.56 2.81 1.73
C ASP A 68 17.52 2.48 0.65
N ALA A 69 17.90 1.61 -0.29
CA ALA A 69 17.06 1.27 -1.43
C ALA A 69 15.76 0.55 -1.01
N LYS A 70 15.82 -0.30 0.03
CA LYS A 70 14.64 -1.04 0.52
C LYS A 70 13.66 -0.09 1.21
N PHE A 71 14.17 0.87 1.99
CA PHE A 71 13.37 1.91 2.63
C PHE A 71 12.70 2.82 1.60
N ARG A 72 13.43 3.30 0.59
CA ARG A 72 12.84 4.12 -0.49
C ARG A 72 11.76 3.36 -1.26
N SER A 73 12.02 2.10 -1.62
CA SER A 73 11.03 1.24 -2.28
C SER A 73 9.80 0.97 -1.40
N PHE A 74 9.98 0.80 -0.10
CA PHE A 74 8.87 0.70 0.85
C PHE A 74 8.02 1.98 0.87
N CYS A 75 8.65 3.15 0.94
CA CYS A 75 7.96 4.44 0.95
C CYS A 75 7.21 4.72 -0.37
N GLN A 76 7.82 4.39 -1.52
CA GLN A 76 7.17 4.50 -2.82
C GLN A 76 5.89 3.67 -2.86
N ARG A 77 5.97 2.39 -2.48
CA ARG A 77 4.80 1.49 -2.52
C ARG A 77 3.70 1.90 -1.55
N PHE A 78 4.07 2.50 -0.42
CA PHE A 78 3.11 3.10 0.49
C PHE A 78 2.42 4.32 -0.12
N ALA A 79 3.17 5.20 -0.79
CA ALA A 79 2.61 6.33 -1.52
C ALA A 79 1.68 5.88 -2.66
N ASP A 80 2.11 4.89 -3.45
CA ASP A 80 1.32 4.32 -4.55
C ASP A 80 0.00 3.71 -4.05
N PHE A 81 0.04 3.01 -2.90
CA PHE A 81 -1.16 2.47 -2.28
C PHE A 81 -2.18 3.58 -1.96
N TRP A 82 -1.74 4.67 -1.33
CA TRP A 82 -2.63 5.79 -1.02
C TRP A 82 -3.10 6.53 -2.27
N GLN A 83 -2.23 6.75 -3.25
CA GLN A 83 -2.59 7.32 -4.53
C GLN A 83 -3.70 6.50 -5.22
N ASN A 84 -3.56 5.18 -5.22
CA ASN A 84 -4.56 4.28 -5.78
C ASN A 84 -5.88 4.34 -5.01
N LEU A 85 -5.86 4.31 -3.66
CA LEU A 85 -7.09 4.44 -2.87
C LEU A 85 -7.79 5.79 -3.07
N VAL A 86 -7.04 6.89 -3.14
CA VAL A 86 -7.61 8.22 -3.42
C VAL A 86 -8.24 8.25 -4.81
N GLN A 87 -7.58 7.64 -5.81
CA GLN A 87 -8.14 7.56 -7.16
C GLN A 87 -9.44 6.77 -7.19
N LEU A 88 -9.45 5.56 -6.63
CA LEU A 88 -10.60 4.66 -6.67
C LEU A 88 -11.77 5.19 -5.83
N LEU A 89 -11.53 5.73 -4.62
CA LEU A 89 -12.61 6.11 -3.69
C LEU A 89 -13.01 7.59 -3.80
N CYS A 90 -12.08 8.48 -4.14
CA CYS A 90 -12.32 9.92 -4.08
C CYS A 90 -12.41 10.57 -5.45
N VAL A 91 -11.87 9.95 -6.51
CA VAL A 91 -11.94 10.47 -7.89
C VAL A 91 -12.97 9.70 -8.71
N SER A 92 -12.98 8.36 -8.66
CA SER A 92 -13.91 7.54 -9.43
C SER A 92 -15.31 7.51 -8.84
N ASP A 93 -16.31 7.54 -9.73
CA ASP A 93 -17.72 7.32 -9.41
C ASP A 93 -18.21 5.91 -9.80
N ASP A 94 -17.31 5.02 -10.23
CA ASP A 94 -17.62 3.64 -10.59
C ASP A 94 -17.64 2.72 -9.35
N PRO A 95 -18.77 2.04 -9.04
CA PRO A 95 -18.84 1.07 -7.95
C PRO A 95 -17.82 -0.07 -8.04
N ALA A 96 -17.40 -0.48 -9.25
CA ALA A 96 -16.39 -1.52 -9.44
C ALA A 96 -15.02 -1.07 -8.89
N ASP A 97 -14.65 0.20 -9.10
CA ASP A 97 -13.43 0.79 -8.57
C ASP A 97 -13.46 0.83 -7.03
N TRP A 98 -14.62 1.09 -6.44
CA TRP A 98 -14.77 1.12 -4.99
C TRP A 98 -14.56 -0.27 -4.39
N GLN A 99 -15.09 -1.31 -5.03
CA GLN A 99 -14.85 -2.69 -4.62
C GLN A 99 -13.37 -3.06 -4.78
N GLN A 100 -12.74 -2.66 -5.89
CA GLN A 100 -11.31 -2.86 -6.09
C GLN A 100 -10.47 -2.21 -4.98
N ALA A 101 -10.87 -1.03 -4.49
CA ALA A 101 -10.20 -0.39 -3.36
C ALA A 101 -10.29 -1.23 -2.08
N VAL A 102 -11.47 -1.80 -1.78
CA VAL A 102 -11.64 -2.73 -0.65
C VAL A 102 -10.74 -3.95 -0.81
N ASP A 103 -10.71 -4.55 -2.00
CA ASP A 103 -9.88 -5.72 -2.28
C ASP A 103 -8.38 -5.40 -2.13
N ASN A 104 -7.93 -4.23 -2.57
CA ASN A 104 -6.56 -3.76 -2.39
C ASN A 104 -6.19 -3.61 -0.90
N ILE A 105 -7.08 -3.04 -0.09
CA ILE A 105 -6.88 -2.91 1.37
C ILE A 105 -6.79 -4.29 2.03
N ARG A 106 -7.70 -5.21 1.68
CA ARG A 106 -7.74 -6.55 2.25
C ARG A 106 -6.53 -7.38 1.81
N GLY A 107 -6.15 -7.30 0.54
CA GLY A 107 -4.95 -7.93 0.00
C GLY A 107 -3.68 -7.47 0.71
N LEU A 108 -3.59 -6.18 1.06
CA LEU A 108 -2.49 -5.68 1.90
C LEU A 108 -2.49 -6.33 3.30
N GLY A 109 -3.64 -6.42 3.96
CA GLY A 109 -3.76 -7.08 5.26
C GLY A 109 -3.34 -8.55 5.22
N GLN A 110 -3.76 -9.29 4.19
CA GLN A 110 -3.36 -10.68 3.99
C GLN A 110 -1.85 -10.83 3.79
N ARG A 111 -1.22 -9.98 2.97
CA ARG A 111 0.23 -10.00 2.77
C ARG A 111 0.99 -9.71 4.06
N HIS A 112 0.57 -8.70 4.81
CA HIS A 112 1.17 -8.40 6.10
C HIS A 112 1.02 -9.55 7.09
N SER A 113 -0.09 -10.30 7.01
CA SER A 113 -0.25 -11.49 7.84
C SER A 113 0.94 -12.42 7.66
N LEU A 114 1.38 -12.71 6.42
CA LEU A 114 2.45 -13.68 6.12
C LEU A 114 3.76 -13.43 6.90
N ASN A 115 4.05 -12.18 7.27
CA ASN A 115 5.22 -11.82 8.07
C ASN A 115 4.95 -12.00 9.58
N ARG A 116 5.59 -12.97 10.22
CA ARG A 116 5.46 -13.25 11.66
C ARG A 116 5.97 -12.13 12.58
N LYS A 117 6.82 -11.22 12.07
CA LYS A 117 7.34 -10.07 12.82
C LYS A 117 6.36 -8.90 12.88
N VAL A 118 5.34 -8.89 12.01
CA VAL A 118 4.32 -7.83 11.97
C VAL A 118 3.18 -8.19 12.91
N THR A 119 2.83 -7.28 13.81
CA THR A 119 1.65 -7.38 14.67
C THR A 119 0.65 -6.28 14.33
N PHE A 120 -0.63 -6.55 14.57
CA PHE A 120 -1.70 -5.57 14.41
C PHE A 120 -2.08 -4.91 15.74
N GLU A 121 -1.06 -4.42 16.45
CA GLU A 121 -1.21 -3.81 17.76
C GLU A 121 -1.83 -2.41 17.65
N ALA A 122 -2.91 -2.20 18.42
CA ALA A 122 -3.67 -0.96 18.37
C ALA A 122 -2.82 0.31 18.59
N PRO A 123 -1.85 0.36 19.53
CA PRO A 123 -1.01 1.54 19.73
C PRO A 123 -0.18 1.93 18.50
N ILE A 124 0.39 0.95 17.79
CA ILE A 124 1.23 1.18 16.60
C ILE A 124 0.38 1.76 15.48
N TRP A 125 -0.76 1.13 15.19
CA TRP A 125 -1.64 1.57 14.10
C TRP A 125 -2.32 2.91 14.40
N LEU A 126 -2.64 3.19 15.66
CA LEU A 126 -3.15 4.49 16.08
C LEU A 126 -2.09 5.60 15.89
N MET A 127 -0.84 5.33 16.24
CA MET A 127 0.28 6.25 15.97
C MET A 127 0.43 6.51 14.47
N ILE A 128 0.50 5.46 13.65
CA ILE A 128 0.61 5.59 12.19
C ILE A 128 -0.56 6.42 11.64
N LYS A 129 -1.80 6.13 12.04
CA LYS A 129 -2.99 6.88 11.63
C LYS A 129 -2.87 8.37 11.97
N ASN A 130 -2.52 8.68 13.20
CA ASN A 130 -2.44 10.07 13.67
C ASN A 130 -1.31 10.83 12.96
N GLU A 131 -0.18 10.17 12.72
CA GLU A 131 0.93 10.75 11.96
C GLU A 131 0.59 10.98 10.48
N ILE A 132 -0.19 10.10 9.86
CA ILE A 132 -0.72 10.34 8.51
C ILE A 132 -1.59 11.59 8.50
N VAL A 133 -2.59 11.68 9.39
CA VAL A 133 -3.48 12.87 9.46
C VAL A 133 -2.66 14.14 9.69
N LEU A 134 -1.75 14.13 10.66
CA LEU A 134 -0.89 15.28 10.96
C LEU A 134 -0.04 15.68 9.75
N SER A 135 0.60 14.72 9.08
CA SER A 135 1.49 14.99 7.96
C SER A 135 0.78 15.52 6.72
N ILE A 136 -0.49 15.16 6.51
CA ILE A 136 -1.29 15.61 5.37
C ILE A 136 -1.99 16.95 5.66
N THR A 137 -2.56 17.09 6.86
CA THR A 137 -3.42 18.23 7.21
C THR A 137 -2.71 19.34 7.99
N GLY A 138 -1.55 19.04 8.59
CA GLY A 138 -0.84 19.93 9.50
C GLY A 138 -1.41 19.99 10.92
N TYR A 139 -2.45 19.20 11.23
CA TYR A 139 -3.12 19.23 12.53
C TYR A 139 -3.04 17.89 13.27
N SER A 140 -2.66 17.95 14.55
CA SER A 140 -2.59 16.77 15.43
C SER A 140 -3.96 16.36 15.99
N ASP A 141 -4.86 17.32 16.15
CA ASP A 141 -6.23 17.07 16.57
C ASP A 141 -7.09 16.66 15.35
N ILE A 142 -7.56 15.41 15.39
CA ILE A 142 -8.35 14.79 14.32
C ILE A 142 -9.74 15.43 14.15
N CYS A 143 -10.22 16.16 15.15
CA CYS A 143 -11.50 16.87 15.12
C CYS A 143 -11.37 18.33 14.72
N ARG A 144 -10.14 18.84 14.54
CA ARG A 144 -9.87 20.27 14.35
C ARG A 144 -10.41 20.83 13.05
N SER A 145 -10.46 20.03 12.00
CA SER A 145 -10.91 20.48 10.68
C SER A 145 -11.68 19.40 9.93
N LYS A 146 -12.45 19.84 8.94
CA LYS A 146 -13.13 18.96 8.01
C LYS A 146 -12.15 18.01 7.31
N ASP A 147 -10.99 18.51 6.91
CA ASP A 147 -9.94 17.70 6.27
C ASP A 147 -9.49 16.55 7.19
N CYS A 148 -9.27 16.84 8.48
CA CYS A 148 -8.91 15.84 9.47
C CYS A 148 -10.00 14.77 9.63
N LEU A 149 -11.27 15.19 9.70
CA LEU A 149 -12.41 14.28 9.84
C LEU A 149 -12.57 13.37 8.61
N SER A 150 -12.46 13.93 7.40
CA SER A 150 -12.57 13.17 6.15
C SER A 150 -11.44 12.14 6.01
N TRP A 151 -10.20 12.52 6.31
CA TRP A 151 -9.08 11.57 6.36
C TRP A 151 -9.25 10.51 7.44
N ASN A 152 -9.74 10.90 8.62
CA ASN A 152 -9.96 9.95 9.71
C ASN A 152 -11.02 8.89 9.34
N LYS A 153 -12.11 9.26 8.66
CA LYS A 153 -13.10 8.29 8.15
C LYS A 153 -12.46 7.25 7.23
N LEU A 154 -11.72 7.71 6.22
CA LEU A 154 -11.04 6.84 5.25
C LEU A 154 -10.02 5.93 5.95
N LEU A 155 -9.14 6.50 6.77
CA LEU A 155 -8.10 5.75 7.49
C LEU A 155 -8.69 4.71 8.45
N MET A 156 -9.75 5.05 9.18
CA MET A 156 -10.42 4.12 10.10
C MET A 156 -11.00 2.92 9.33
N PHE A 157 -11.64 3.16 8.19
CA PHE A 157 -12.11 2.09 7.32
C PHE A 157 -10.96 1.22 6.81
N THR A 158 -9.90 1.83 6.26
CA THR A 158 -8.71 1.13 5.76
C THR A 158 -8.07 0.25 6.83
N VAL A 159 -7.81 0.79 8.02
CA VAL A 159 -7.21 0.05 9.15
C VAL A 159 -8.13 -1.09 9.58
N ALA A 160 -9.43 -0.86 9.64
CA ALA A 160 -10.39 -1.87 10.07
C ALA A 160 -10.47 -3.05 9.08
N GLU A 161 -10.47 -2.80 7.77
CA GLU A 161 -10.47 -3.84 6.74
C GLU A 161 -9.14 -4.60 6.71
N MET A 162 -8.02 -3.86 6.74
CA MET A 162 -6.69 -4.46 6.76
C MET A 162 -6.49 -5.34 7.98
N LYS A 163 -6.93 -4.92 9.18
CA LYS A 163 -6.88 -5.71 10.42
C LYS A 163 -7.69 -7.00 10.30
N SER A 164 -8.90 -6.91 9.75
CA SER A 164 -9.75 -8.10 9.58
C SER A 164 -9.08 -9.12 8.67
N ALA A 165 -8.60 -8.68 7.52
CA ALA A 165 -7.92 -9.53 6.55
C ALA A 165 -6.59 -10.09 7.10
N PHE A 166 -5.85 -9.29 7.88
CA PHE A 166 -4.66 -9.75 8.59
C PHE A 166 -4.98 -10.89 9.57
N ASN A 167 -6.02 -10.72 10.40
CA ASN A 167 -6.42 -11.72 11.39
C ASN A 167 -6.95 -13.02 10.75
N GLU A 168 -7.64 -12.92 9.61
CA GLU A 168 -7.99 -14.09 8.79
C GLU A 168 -6.73 -14.85 8.32
N GLY A 169 -5.74 -14.14 7.79
CA GLY A 169 -4.48 -14.73 7.36
C GLY A 169 -3.65 -15.33 8.50
N VAL A 170 -3.66 -14.72 9.68
CA VAL A 170 -3.08 -15.30 10.90
C VAL A 170 -3.78 -16.62 11.26
N ARG A 171 -5.11 -16.64 11.33
CA ARG A 171 -5.88 -17.86 11.65
C ARG A 171 -5.60 -18.99 10.67
N ARG A 172 -5.61 -18.71 9.36
CA ARG A 172 -5.34 -19.73 8.33
C ARG A 172 -3.99 -20.42 8.51
N ARG A 173 -2.93 -19.66 8.83
CA ARG A 173 -1.59 -20.23 9.08
C ARG A 173 -1.53 -21.04 10.37
N SER A 174 -2.24 -20.60 11.42
CA SER A 174 -2.32 -21.35 12.68
C SER A 174 -3.05 -22.69 12.50
N HIS A 175 -4.02 -22.76 11.59
CA HIS A 175 -4.78 -23.99 11.29
C HIS A 175 -4.11 -24.93 10.27
N MET A 176 -3.10 -24.47 9.51
CA MET A 176 -2.35 -25.30 8.55
C MET A 176 -1.18 -26.08 9.18
N ARG A 177 -1.12 -26.23 10.51
CA ARG A 177 -0.15 -27.12 11.17
C ARG A 177 -0.65 -28.57 11.08
N PRO A 178 0.06 -29.51 10.42
CA PRO A 178 -0.17 -30.93 10.65
C PRO A 178 0.25 -31.28 12.08
N GLN A 179 -0.53 -32.09 12.78
CA GLN A 179 -0.10 -32.81 13.98
C GLN A 179 0.94 -33.86 13.57
N SER A 180 2.23 -33.58 13.75
CA SER A 180 3.41 -34.47 13.78
C SER A 180 4.65 -33.58 13.54
N GLN A 181 5.83 -33.68 14.15
CA GLN A 181 6.55 -34.64 14.99
C GLN A 181 7.68 -33.82 15.68
N VAL A 182 8.06 -34.15 16.93
CA VAL A 182 9.36 -34.74 17.34
C VAL A 182 10.61 -33.91 16.97
N TYR A 183 11.43 -33.66 18.00
CA TYR A 183 12.74 -32.98 18.05
C TYR A 183 13.56 -32.90 16.75
N ALA A 184 13.98 -31.69 16.38
CA ALA A 184 15.22 -31.44 15.64
C ALA A 184 15.77 -30.03 15.97
N GLU A 185 17.07 -29.98 16.27
CA GLU A 185 17.92 -28.84 16.63
C GLU A 185 18.03 -27.75 15.53
N PRO A 186 18.51 -26.53 15.87
CA PRO A 186 18.42 -25.36 14.99
C PRO A 186 19.61 -25.25 14.03
N GLY A 187 19.35 -25.45 12.74
CA GLY A 187 20.24 -25.08 11.64
C GLY A 187 19.87 -23.70 11.09
N SER A 188 20.81 -22.76 11.18
CA SER A 188 20.77 -21.39 10.67
C SER A 188 20.78 -21.34 9.13
N ASP A 189 19.79 -20.68 8.53
CA ASP A 189 19.93 -20.09 7.19
C ASP A 189 18.96 -18.91 7.02
N ASP A 190 19.43 -17.70 7.36
CA ASP A 190 18.71 -16.43 7.24
C ASP A 190 18.85 -15.89 5.80
N SER A 191 18.17 -16.54 4.86
CA SER A 191 18.11 -16.13 3.45
C SER A 191 16.67 -15.96 2.98
N ILE A 192 15.84 -15.24 3.73
CA ILE A 192 14.44 -14.94 3.33
C ILE A 192 14.37 -13.52 2.76
N GLY A 193 14.01 -13.45 1.48
CA GLY A 193 13.81 -12.21 0.72
C GLY A 193 12.89 -11.19 1.41
N CYS A 194 13.04 -9.92 1.00
CA CYS A 194 12.47 -8.75 1.66
C CYS A 194 10.94 -8.89 1.90
N PRO A 195 10.46 -8.91 3.16
CA PRO A 195 9.11 -9.37 3.53
C PRO A 195 7.98 -8.33 3.30
N PHE A 196 8.25 -7.31 2.48
CA PHE A 196 7.28 -6.26 2.15
C PHE A 196 7.02 -6.22 0.66
N SER A 197 6.86 -7.35 -0.04
CA SER A 197 6.52 -7.29 -1.46
C SER A 197 5.06 -6.88 -1.68
N PHE A 198 4.84 -5.63 -2.10
CA PHE A 198 3.56 -5.20 -2.65
C PHE A 198 3.52 -5.55 -4.14
N TYR A 199 3.11 -6.77 -4.51
CA TYR A 199 2.73 -7.05 -5.90
C TYR A 199 1.33 -6.49 -6.14
N ILE A 200 1.20 -5.51 -7.04
CA ILE A 200 -0.07 -5.17 -7.66
C ILE A 200 -0.21 -6.10 -8.86
N SER A 201 -1.11 -7.07 -8.78
CA SER A 201 -1.45 -7.89 -9.94
C SER A 201 -2.32 -7.05 -10.87
N ASN A 202 -1.74 -6.54 -11.96
CA ASN A 202 -2.54 -6.08 -13.09
C ASN A 202 -3.16 -7.32 -13.76
N ALA A 203 -4.39 -7.66 -13.37
CA ALA A 203 -5.21 -8.61 -14.12
C ALA A 203 -5.92 -7.84 -15.24
N ASN A 204 -5.18 -7.58 -16.32
CA ASN A 204 -5.74 -7.37 -17.66
C ASN A 204 -4.65 -7.68 -18.69
N SER A 205 -4.49 -8.96 -18.96
CA SER A 205 -3.87 -9.43 -20.19
C SER A 205 -4.71 -10.59 -20.68
N SER A 206 -5.74 -10.21 -21.43
CA SER A 206 -6.50 -11.09 -22.31
C SER A 206 -5.53 -11.81 -23.24
N SER A 207 -5.73 -13.12 -23.31
CA SER A 207 -5.14 -14.04 -24.27
C SER A 207 -5.28 -13.55 -25.71
N SER A 208 -4.17 -13.44 -26.43
CA SER A 208 -4.15 -13.55 -27.89
C SER A 208 -2.84 -14.20 -28.36
N SER A 209 -3.02 -15.42 -28.86
CA SER A 209 -2.18 -16.21 -29.76
C SER A 209 -0.95 -15.53 -30.36
N SER A 210 0.22 -16.13 -30.12
CA SER A 210 1.45 -15.90 -30.87
C SER A 210 1.34 -16.48 -32.28
N SER A 211 1.21 -15.60 -33.27
CA SER A 211 1.58 -15.89 -34.66
C SER A 211 2.88 -15.13 -34.94
N THR A 212 3.90 -15.88 -35.38
CA THR A 212 5.24 -15.40 -35.75
C THR A 212 5.20 -14.23 -36.74
N PRO A 213 6.02 -13.17 -36.58
CA PRO A 213 6.22 -12.20 -37.63
C PRO A 213 7.22 -12.73 -38.66
N VAL A 214 6.78 -12.77 -39.91
CA VAL A 214 7.61 -12.94 -41.11
C VAL A 214 8.49 -11.69 -41.25
N VAL A 215 9.80 -11.88 -41.35
CA VAL A 215 10.79 -10.86 -41.68
C VAL A 215 10.64 -10.48 -43.16
N PRO A 216 10.51 -9.20 -43.54
CA PRO A 216 10.72 -8.78 -44.91
C PRO A 216 12.18 -8.38 -45.14
N ASP A 217 12.74 -8.89 -46.24
CA ASP A 217 14.04 -8.53 -46.82
C ASP A 217 14.20 -7.01 -47.04
N PRO A 218 15.42 -6.47 -46.93
CA PRO A 218 15.71 -5.09 -47.31
C PRO A 218 15.86 -4.98 -48.84
N GLN A 219 14.84 -4.45 -49.52
CA GLN A 219 15.01 -4.01 -50.90
C GLN A 219 15.85 -2.73 -50.96
N GLN A 220 16.97 -2.82 -51.67
CA GLN A 220 17.63 -1.69 -52.32
C GLN A 220 16.68 -1.04 -53.34
N CYS A 221 16.59 0.29 -53.33
CA CYS A 221 16.50 1.07 -54.56
C CYS A 221 16.96 2.52 -54.30
N ASN A 222 18.12 2.85 -54.89
CA ASN A 222 18.42 4.16 -55.49
C ASN A 222 17.21 4.65 -56.33
N GLU A 223 16.93 5.93 -56.57
CA GLU A 223 17.82 7.02 -56.97
C GLU A 223 17.02 8.35 -57.01
N GLN A 224 17.70 9.46 -56.66
CA GLN A 224 17.70 10.77 -57.35
C GLN A 224 16.50 11.78 -57.34
N THR A 225 16.82 12.96 -56.74
CA THR A 225 16.58 14.38 -57.15
C THR A 225 15.13 14.90 -57.27
N THR A 226 14.78 16.13 -56.85
CA THR A 226 15.40 17.44 -57.15
C THR A 226 15.17 18.52 -56.08
N SER A 227 16.11 19.46 -56.02
CA SER A 227 15.91 20.84 -55.54
C SER A 227 15.38 21.71 -56.69
N LEU A 228 14.55 22.70 -56.32
CA LEU A 228 13.83 23.72 -57.10
C LEU A 228 12.55 23.26 -57.80
#